data_AF-A0A7S0UZ79-F1
#
_entry.id   AF-A0A7S0UZ79-F1
#
_cell.length_a   1.000
_cell.length_b   1.000
_cell.length_c   1.000
_cell.angle_alpha   90.00
_cell.angle_beta   90.00
_cell.angle_gamma   90.00
#
_symmetry.space_group_name_H-M   'P 1'
#
loop_
_entity.id
_entity.type
_entity.pdbx_description
1 polymer ?
#
loop_
_entity_poly.entity_id
_entity_poly.type
_entity_poly.pdbx_seq_one_letter_code
_entity_poly.pdbx_strand_id
1 'polypeptide(L)'
;MYEDTESSLVEVPVSIIEKGVLERLKKNKDILEREVFKYGEAPNDIKAVFELCRGFERAYHTFVKESLLSMKIKDAFTGEKGLQAKIKETNMDAIFELENVKEICRTSDGYQSSLVAPEKGLRRLASEALDLVVEPVKETVRDVYNMLLSAAKEAAERAGEFTEAAMMGAMPLYVPEFQKIVVPSATTALSEWRLEAEKMSLMLVNMERSFLTAGFFRHAQHHRYVVVKQQEAMRLAAEATRMQLDRKAALQDKVQSAMPNNVVGNVAGNMASLTIEGAYKAKEFFPSFGSSSSAATGPGADGSGASASATKAPTSADDFIAGYFDKCQSDESSLTSFLDTFKWQRRFFVFSESQRVLYYFKSPEDVTKPNGLKGQVNVADCVVEDLDEKGNPKPAIMAGAPVPNPTDKNQLMIRIRHKDPRSNAVKDHNAIILRADNFDTKTTWLLKLRRGADPMVTSAKDSKDKGNHKDKGISKDKDKDKDK
;
A
#
# COMPACT_ATOMS: atom_id res chain seq x y z
N MET A 1 71.74 -60.64 -57.20
CA MET A 1 71.70 -59.27 -56.68
C MET A 1 70.37 -58.70 -57.15
N TYR A 2 69.30 -58.90 -56.37
CA TYR A 2 68.78 -57.93 -55.39
C TYR A 2 68.56 -56.56 -56.04
N GLU A 3 67.33 -56.20 -56.37
CA GLU A 3 66.48 -55.42 -55.45
C GLU A 3 65.04 -55.30 -55.98
N ASP A 4 64.12 -55.57 -55.07
CA ASP A 4 62.68 -55.47 -55.20
C ASP A 4 62.26 -54.01 -55.46
N THR A 5 61.40 -53.81 -56.46
CA THR A 5 60.57 -52.60 -56.56
C THR A 5 59.12 -53.00 -56.33
N GLU A 6 58.82 -53.35 -55.08
CA GLU A 6 57.45 -53.38 -54.59
C GLU A 6 56.85 -51.97 -54.75
N SER A 7 55.88 -51.86 -55.64
CA SER A 7 54.89 -50.78 -55.63
C SER A 7 54.23 -50.78 -54.26
N SER A 8 54.69 -49.91 -53.36
CA SER A 8 54.06 -49.68 -52.07
C SER A 8 52.67 -49.09 -52.32
N LEU A 9 51.67 -49.97 -52.35
CA LEU A 9 50.28 -49.57 -52.17
C LEU A 9 50.22 -48.94 -50.78
N VAL A 10 50.17 -47.61 -50.73
CA VAL A 10 49.89 -46.90 -49.49
C VAL A 10 48.44 -47.24 -49.14
N GLU A 11 48.24 -48.29 -48.34
CA GLU A 11 47.00 -48.54 -47.66
C GLU A 11 46.78 -47.39 -46.68
N VAL A 12 46.14 -46.32 -47.17
CA VAL A 12 45.68 -45.26 -46.28
C VAL A 12 44.65 -45.90 -45.36
N PRO A 13 44.85 -45.89 -44.03
CA PRO A 13 43.92 -46.51 -43.10
C PRO A 13 42.56 -45.85 -43.28
N VAL A 14 41.63 -46.61 -43.88
CA VAL A 14 40.28 -46.17 -44.25
C VAL A 14 39.55 -45.59 -43.03
N SER A 15 39.85 -46.09 -41.83
CA SER A 15 39.33 -45.63 -40.56
C SER A 15 39.72 -44.20 -40.18
N ILE A 16 40.89 -43.70 -40.58
CA ILE A 16 41.32 -42.31 -40.33
C ILE A 16 40.60 -41.36 -41.29
N ILE A 17 40.42 -41.79 -42.55
CA ILE A 17 39.64 -41.04 -43.54
C ILE A 17 38.18 -40.99 -43.08
N GLU A 18 37.57 -42.11 -42.74
CA GLU A 18 36.16 -42.15 -42.32
C GLU A 18 35.90 -41.29 -41.08
N LYS A 19 36.71 -41.42 -40.02
CA LYS A 19 36.51 -40.65 -38.79
C LYS A 19 36.89 -39.18 -38.97
N GLY A 20 38.03 -38.89 -39.61
CA GLY A 20 38.51 -37.53 -39.81
C GLY A 20 37.66 -36.72 -40.80
N VAL A 21 37.17 -37.35 -41.87
CA VAL A 21 36.25 -36.72 -42.83
C VAL A 21 34.87 -36.55 -42.21
N LEU A 22 34.36 -37.53 -41.46
CA LEU A 22 33.08 -37.40 -40.76
C LEU A 22 33.09 -36.27 -39.73
N GLU A 23 34.16 -36.12 -38.95
CA GLU A 23 34.30 -35.00 -38.00
C GLU A 23 34.35 -33.65 -38.71
N ARG A 24 35.07 -33.54 -39.84
CA ARG A 24 35.11 -32.31 -40.64
C ARG A 24 33.75 -32.00 -41.28
N LEU A 25 33.04 -33.01 -41.78
CA LEU A 25 31.69 -32.85 -42.32
C LEU A 25 30.70 -32.44 -41.24
N LYS A 26 30.76 -33.01 -40.04
CA LYS A 26 29.95 -32.59 -38.89
C LYS A 26 30.25 -31.14 -38.50
N LYS A 27 31.53 -30.78 -38.38
CA LYS A 27 31.92 -29.38 -38.09
C LYS A 27 31.43 -28.41 -39.16
N ASN A 28 31.57 -28.77 -40.44
CA ASN A 28 31.09 -27.95 -41.54
C ASN A 28 29.56 -27.87 -41.56
N LYS A 29 28.85 -28.96 -41.24
CA LYS A 29 27.40 -28.96 -41.04
C LYS A 29 27.00 -28.02 -39.91
N ASP A 30 27.66 -28.07 -38.76
CA ASP A 30 27.37 -27.17 -37.62
C ASP A 30 27.64 -25.69 -37.95
N ILE A 31 28.59 -25.42 -38.84
CA ILE A 31 28.87 -24.06 -39.35
C ILE A 31 27.76 -23.65 -40.31
N LEU A 32 27.38 -24.52 -41.24
CA LEU A 32 26.33 -24.26 -42.22
C LEU A 32 24.97 -24.06 -41.54
N GLU A 33 24.60 -24.90 -40.57
CA GLU A 33 23.36 -24.77 -39.79
C GLU A 33 23.32 -23.44 -39.03
N ARG A 34 24.45 -22.98 -38.49
CA ARG A 34 24.55 -21.65 -37.86
C ARG A 34 24.40 -20.50 -38.86
N GLU A 35 24.92 -20.64 -40.07
CA GLU A 35 24.75 -19.63 -41.12
C GLU A 35 23.30 -19.61 -41.63
N VAL A 36 22.71 -20.78 -41.86
CA VAL A 36 21.32 -20.91 -42.29
C VAL A 36 20.37 -20.36 -41.22
N PHE A 37 20.65 -20.58 -39.93
CA PHE A 37 19.88 -19.97 -38.83
C PHE A 37 19.92 -18.44 -38.84
N LYS A 38 21.01 -17.83 -39.31
CA LYS A 38 21.12 -16.36 -39.42
C LYS A 38 20.30 -15.78 -40.57
N TYR A 39 20.22 -16.50 -41.69
CA TYR A 39 19.49 -16.03 -42.87
C TYR A 39 17.99 -16.40 -42.81
N GLY A 40 17.62 -17.38 -41.99
CA GLY A 40 16.26 -17.83 -41.78
C GLY A 40 15.63 -18.45 -43.03
N GLU A 41 14.38 -18.90 -42.89
CA GLU A 41 13.59 -19.37 -44.04
C GLU A 41 12.81 -18.20 -44.68
N ALA A 42 12.63 -18.25 -46.00
CA ALA A 42 11.75 -17.33 -46.70
C ALA A 42 10.27 -17.64 -46.38
N PRO A 43 9.39 -16.64 -46.35
CA PRO A 43 7.97 -16.87 -46.07
C PRO A 43 7.32 -17.58 -47.26
N ASN A 44 6.84 -18.80 -47.03
CA ASN A 44 6.23 -19.63 -48.07
C ASN A 44 4.75 -19.30 -48.32
N ASP A 45 4.03 -18.76 -47.32
CA ASP A 45 2.58 -18.50 -47.38
C ASP A 45 2.19 -17.28 -46.50
N ILE A 46 1.01 -16.70 -46.73
CA ILE A 46 0.41 -15.61 -45.93
C ILE A 46 0.32 -16.00 -44.45
N LYS A 47 0.10 -17.29 -44.16
CA LYS A 47 0.11 -17.83 -42.79
C LYS A 47 1.43 -17.55 -42.06
N ALA A 48 2.56 -17.64 -42.76
CA ALA A 48 3.87 -17.35 -42.19
C ALA A 48 4.00 -15.87 -41.79
N VAL A 49 3.36 -14.96 -42.54
CA VAL A 49 3.30 -13.53 -42.20
C VAL A 49 2.47 -13.29 -40.94
N PHE A 50 1.32 -13.96 -40.79
CA PHE A 50 0.52 -13.87 -39.57
C PHE A 50 1.24 -14.44 -38.35
N GLU A 51 1.98 -15.53 -38.52
CA GLU A 51 2.82 -16.10 -37.46
C GLU A 51 3.96 -15.16 -37.07
N LEU A 52 4.54 -14.42 -38.03
CA LEU A 52 5.53 -13.38 -37.74
C LEU A 52 4.94 -12.20 -36.97
N CYS A 53 3.72 -11.76 -37.30
CA CYS A 53 2.99 -10.75 -36.53
C CYS A 53 2.73 -11.20 -35.08
N ARG A 54 2.29 -12.45 -34.88
CA ARG A 54 2.11 -13.03 -33.55
C ARG A 54 3.43 -13.20 -32.80
N GLY A 55 4.49 -13.58 -33.50
CA GLY A 55 5.84 -13.66 -32.97
C GLY A 55 6.34 -12.30 -32.48
N PHE A 56 6.10 -11.23 -33.25
CA PHE A 56 6.38 -9.86 -32.84
C PHE A 56 5.59 -9.45 -31.59
N GLU A 57 4.29 -9.75 -31.54
CA GLU A 57 3.45 -9.45 -30.36
C GLU A 57 4.01 -10.13 -29.09
N ARG A 58 4.34 -11.42 -29.18
CA ARG A 58 4.95 -12.18 -28.08
C ARG A 58 6.30 -11.61 -27.68
N ALA A 59 7.18 -11.36 -28.65
CA ALA A 59 8.49 -10.77 -28.42
C ALA A 59 8.36 -9.43 -27.69
N TYR A 60 7.52 -8.53 -28.20
CA TYR A 60 7.30 -7.21 -27.60
C TYR A 60 6.73 -7.31 -26.19
N HIS A 61 5.73 -8.18 -25.97
CA HIS A 61 5.16 -8.42 -24.66
C HIS A 61 6.19 -8.98 -23.65
N THR A 62 7.02 -9.93 -24.08
CA THR A 62 8.13 -10.47 -23.29
C THR A 62 9.16 -9.38 -22.99
N PHE A 63 9.50 -8.52 -23.96
CA PHE A 63 10.44 -7.41 -23.73
C PHE A 63 9.90 -6.38 -22.74
N VAL A 64 8.60 -6.08 -22.77
CA VAL A 64 8.00 -5.16 -21.81
C VAL A 64 7.94 -5.77 -20.40
N LYS A 65 7.72 -7.09 -20.27
CA LYS A 65 7.58 -7.75 -18.96
C LYS A 65 8.89 -8.23 -18.34
N GLU A 66 9.73 -8.91 -19.10
CA GLU A 66 10.86 -9.71 -18.60
C GLU A 66 12.21 -9.08 -18.87
N SER A 67 12.30 -8.11 -19.78
CA SER A 67 13.59 -7.57 -20.22
C SER A 67 14.15 -6.49 -19.29
N LEU A 68 15.44 -6.23 -19.49
CA LEU A 68 16.21 -5.08 -19.01
C LEU A 68 15.46 -3.75 -19.25
N LEU A 69 14.57 -3.69 -20.23
CA LEU A 69 13.69 -2.55 -20.49
C LEU A 69 12.77 -2.23 -19.31
N SER A 70 12.15 -3.22 -18.67
CA SER A 70 11.31 -3.00 -17.48
C SER A 70 12.11 -2.38 -16.34
N MET A 71 13.35 -2.85 -16.14
CA MET A 71 14.27 -2.27 -15.15
C MET A 71 14.65 -0.84 -15.52
N LYS A 72 14.98 -0.58 -16.79
CA LYS A 72 15.28 0.78 -17.26
C LYS A 72 14.08 1.71 -17.10
N ILE A 73 12.85 1.24 -17.35
CA ILE A 73 11.64 2.08 -17.19
C ILE A 73 11.48 2.44 -15.71
N LYS A 74 11.67 1.47 -14.80
CA LYS A 74 11.66 1.75 -13.36
C LYS A 74 12.76 2.76 -12.99
N ASP A 75 13.95 2.59 -13.53
CA ASP A 75 15.08 3.51 -13.32
C ASP A 75 14.81 4.91 -13.88
N ALA A 76 14.06 5.05 -14.97
CA ALA A 76 13.64 6.36 -15.48
C ALA A 76 12.72 7.11 -14.49
N PHE A 77 11.99 6.41 -13.63
CA PHE A 77 11.16 7.03 -12.59
C PHE A 77 11.90 7.20 -11.25
N THR A 78 12.59 6.15 -10.78
CA THR A 78 13.17 6.07 -9.43
C THR A 78 14.68 6.23 -9.37
N GLY A 79 15.36 6.16 -10.51
CA GLY A 79 16.81 6.19 -10.60
C GLY A 79 17.41 7.55 -10.27
N GLU A 80 18.73 7.56 -10.11
CA GLU A 80 19.51 8.77 -9.81
C GLU A 80 19.44 9.83 -10.91
N LYS A 81 19.08 9.43 -12.14
CA LYS A 81 18.82 10.33 -13.28
C LYS A 81 17.34 10.43 -13.64
N GLY A 82 16.49 9.76 -12.88
CA GLY A 82 15.07 9.67 -13.13
C GLY A 82 14.30 10.91 -12.68
N LEU A 83 12.98 10.88 -12.87
CA LEU A 83 12.08 11.98 -12.53
C LEU A 83 12.27 12.47 -11.09
N GLN A 84 12.42 11.57 -10.12
CA GLN A 84 12.61 11.94 -8.72
C GLN A 84 13.87 12.75 -8.46
N ALA A 85 14.97 12.43 -9.14
CA ALA A 85 16.21 13.16 -9.02
C ALA A 85 16.13 14.52 -9.72
N LYS A 86 15.55 14.56 -10.94
CA LYS A 86 15.33 15.82 -11.68
C LYS A 86 14.46 16.80 -10.89
N ILE A 87 13.42 16.31 -10.19
CA ILE A 87 12.60 17.15 -9.32
C ILE A 87 13.39 17.69 -8.13
N LYS A 88 14.30 16.90 -7.55
CA LYS A 88 15.16 17.34 -6.43
C LYS A 88 16.25 18.32 -6.87
N GLU A 89 16.78 18.16 -8.09
CA GLU A 89 17.79 19.04 -8.68
C GLU A 89 17.20 20.36 -9.16
N THR A 90 15.90 20.38 -9.47
CA THR A 90 15.20 21.59 -9.89
C THR A 90 15.37 22.68 -8.83
N ASN A 91 16.01 23.78 -9.21
CA ASN A 91 16.32 24.90 -8.31
C ASN A 91 15.04 25.64 -7.92
N MET A 92 14.38 25.14 -6.89
CA MET A 92 13.27 25.84 -6.25
C MET A 92 13.74 26.98 -5.35
N ASP A 93 15.01 26.94 -4.90
CA ASP A 93 15.58 27.90 -3.96
C ASP A 93 15.60 29.33 -4.55
N ALA A 94 15.81 29.45 -5.87
CA ALA A 94 15.73 30.73 -6.57
C ALA A 94 14.34 31.38 -6.47
N ILE A 95 13.26 30.59 -6.45
CA ILE A 95 11.89 31.11 -6.27
C ILE A 95 11.68 31.57 -4.82
N PHE A 96 12.26 30.85 -3.86
CA PHE A 96 12.09 31.11 -2.43
C PHE A 96 13.06 32.17 -1.87
N GLU A 97 13.81 32.87 -2.71
CA GLU A 97 14.66 33.98 -2.27
C GLU A 97 13.85 35.09 -1.60
N LEU A 98 14.37 35.62 -0.49
CA LEU A 98 13.64 36.54 0.38
C LEU A 98 13.17 37.81 -0.34
N GLU A 99 13.96 38.31 -1.29
CA GLU A 99 13.60 39.49 -2.10
C GLU A 99 12.42 39.17 -3.02
N ASN A 100 12.47 38.06 -3.75
CA ASN A 100 11.40 37.61 -4.64
C ASN A 100 10.10 37.33 -3.87
N VAL A 101 10.19 36.67 -2.70
CA VAL A 101 9.01 36.41 -1.85
C VAL A 101 8.36 37.71 -1.39
N LYS A 102 9.16 38.72 -0.99
CA LYS A 102 8.63 40.04 -0.60
C LYS A 102 7.92 40.72 -1.77
N GLU A 103 8.51 40.67 -2.96
CA GLU A 103 7.94 41.27 -4.17
C GLU A 103 6.63 40.59 -4.59
N ILE A 104 6.61 39.24 -4.64
CA ILE A 104 5.42 38.46 -5.01
C ILE A 104 4.29 38.68 -4.00
N CYS A 105 4.59 38.67 -2.69
CA CYS A 105 3.58 38.92 -1.66
C CYS A 105 3.04 40.35 -1.74
N ARG A 106 3.91 41.36 -1.90
CA ARG A 106 3.49 42.77 -2.03
C ARG A 106 2.64 43.02 -3.28
N THR A 107 3.01 42.39 -4.39
CA THR A 107 2.26 42.49 -5.65
C THR A 107 0.91 41.76 -5.57
N SER A 108 0.86 40.62 -4.89
CA SER A 108 -0.34 39.78 -4.83
C SER A 108 -1.38 40.27 -3.82
N ASP A 109 -0.96 40.86 -2.70
CA ASP A 109 -1.85 41.39 -1.66
C ASP A 109 -2.40 42.78 -2.00
N GLY A 110 -1.72 43.54 -2.86
CA GLY A 110 -2.16 44.88 -3.27
C GLY A 110 -2.12 45.89 -2.11
N TYR A 111 -3.10 46.80 -2.07
CA TYR A 111 -3.05 48.00 -1.22
C TYR A 111 -3.41 47.75 0.26
N GLN A 112 -3.93 46.57 0.63
CA GLN A 112 -4.27 46.20 2.02
C GLN A 112 -3.52 44.94 2.45
N SER A 113 -2.26 45.08 2.83
CA SER A 113 -1.33 43.95 3.02
C SER A 113 -0.92 43.63 4.46
N SER A 114 -1.52 44.26 5.49
CA SER A 114 -0.99 44.18 6.87
C SER A 114 -1.94 43.63 7.94
N LEU A 115 -3.23 43.43 7.63
CA LEU A 115 -4.20 42.89 8.61
C LEU A 115 -4.42 41.38 8.51
N VAL A 116 -4.08 40.77 7.37
CA VAL A 116 -4.33 39.36 7.07
C VAL A 116 -3.05 38.74 6.53
N ALA A 117 -2.82 37.45 6.80
CA ALA A 117 -1.70 36.73 6.23
C ALA A 117 -1.77 36.75 4.68
N PRO A 118 -0.63 36.85 3.98
CA PRO A 118 -0.55 36.98 2.52
C PRO A 118 -0.91 35.66 1.80
N GLU A 119 -2.15 35.18 1.94
CA GLU A 119 -2.58 33.87 1.40
C GLU A 119 -2.46 33.82 -0.12
N LYS A 120 -2.79 34.92 -0.80
CA LYS A 120 -2.77 35.01 -2.25
C LYS A 120 -1.33 35.00 -2.80
N GLY A 121 -0.42 35.70 -2.12
CA GLY A 121 1.01 35.67 -2.43
C GLY A 121 1.61 34.28 -2.24
N LEU A 122 1.32 33.63 -1.11
CA LEU A 122 1.81 32.27 -0.82
C LEU A 122 1.27 31.23 -1.81
N ARG A 123 -0.01 31.33 -2.21
CA ARG A 123 -0.59 30.44 -3.24
C ARG A 123 0.07 30.65 -4.60
N ARG A 124 0.38 31.89 -4.98
CA ARG A 124 1.09 32.21 -6.22
C ARG A 124 2.52 31.68 -6.20
N LEU A 125 3.25 31.88 -5.11
CA LEU A 125 4.61 31.39 -4.93
C LEU A 125 4.67 29.86 -5.07
N ALA A 126 3.76 29.15 -4.40
CA ALA A 126 3.68 27.69 -4.51
C ALA A 126 3.29 27.23 -5.92
N SER A 127 2.41 27.98 -6.59
CA SER A 127 2.04 27.71 -7.97
C SER A 127 3.22 27.83 -8.94
N GLU A 128 4.06 28.84 -8.75
CA GLU A 128 5.26 29.08 -9.57
C GLU A 128 6.34 28.02 -9.32
N ALA A 129 6.50 27.58 -8.07
CA ALA A 129 7.37 26.45 -7.74
C ALA A 129 6.91 25.14 -8.41
N LEU A 130 5.61 24.87 -8.43
CA LEU A 130 5.06 23.68 -9.07
C LEU A 130 5.12 23.75 -10.61
N ASP A 131 5.15 24.94 -11.21
CA ASP A 131 5.31 25.11 -12.65
C ASP A 131 6.67 24.60 -13.16
N LEU A 132 7.73 24.68 -12.35
CA LEU A 132 9.05 24.13 -12.72
C LEU A 132 9.03 22.59 -12.87
N VAL A 133 8.08 21.89 -12.25
CA VAL A 133 7.97 20.43 -12.30
C VAL A 133 7.42 19.93 -13.65
N VAL A 134 6.79 20.81 -14.43
CA VAL A 134 6.17 20.46 -15.72
C VAL A 134 7.21 19.96 -16.74
N GLU A 135 8.38 20.60 -16.82
CA GLU A 135 9.40 20.26 -17.82
C GLU A 135 10.08 18.89 -17.54
N PRO A 136 10.52 18.58 -16.32
CA PRO A 136 11.02 17.23 -15.97
C PRO A 136 10.03 16.10 -16.27
N VAL A 137 8.73 16.35 -16.07
CA VAL A 137 7.66 15.39 -16.34
C VAL A 137 7.54 15.10 -17.84
N LYS A 138 7.54 16.14 -18.69
CA LYS A 138 7.53 15.98 -20.15
C LYS A 138 8.75 15.21 -20.65
N GLU A 139 9.92 15.50 -20.08
CA GLU A 139 11.15 14.82 -20.45
C GLU A 139 11.10 13.33 -20.10
N THR A 140 10.58 12.98 -18.92
CA THR A 140 10.44 11.58 -18.50
C THR A 140 9.48 10.81 -19.41
N VAL A 141 8.36 11.42 -19.83
CA VAL A 141 7.44 10.81 -20.80
C VAL A 141 8.13 10.59 -22.15
N ARG A 142 8.98 11.53 -22.58
CA ARG A 142 9.77 11.39 -23.82
C ARG A 142 10.83 10.28 -23.71
N ASP A 143 11.49 10.15 -22.57
CA ASP A 143 12.49 9.10 -22.32
C ASP A 143 11.84 7.72 -22.36
N VAL A 144 10.68 7.54 -21.70
CA VAL A 144 9.92 6.29 -21.75
C VAL A 144 9.46 5.96 -23.18
N TYR A 145 8.99 6.95 -23.94
CA TYR A 145 8.65 6.78 -25.35
C TYR A 145 9.84 6.28 -26.18
N ASN A 146 11.02 6.88 -26.01
CA ASN A 146 12.23 6.47 -26.74
C ASN A 146 12.63 5.03 -26.40
N MET A 147 12.45 4.62 -25.14
CA MET A 147 12.75 3.27 -24.68
C MET A 147 11.76 2.24 -25.22
N LEU A 148 10.46 2.55 -25.24
CA LEU A 148 9.44 1.70 -25.87
C LEU A 148 9.65 1.57 -27.38
N LEU A 149 10.07 2.65 -28.04
CA LEU A 149 10.41 2.61 -29.46
C LEU A 149 11.66 1.77 -29.72
N SER A 150 12.69 1.88 -28.87
CA SER A 150 13.87 1.01 -28.93
C SER A 150 13.47 -0.46 -28.74
N ALA A 151 12.56 -0.74 -27.81
CA ALA A 151 12.02 -2.08 -27.58
C ALA A 151 11.25 -2.61 -28.79
N ALA A 152 10.44 -1.78 -29.44
CA ALA A 152 9.70 -2.16 -30.64
C ALA A 152 10.63 -2.50 -31.81
N LYS A 153 11.74 -1.78 -31.98
CA LYS A 153 12.77 -2.09 -32.99
C LYS A 153 13.47 -3.41 -32.70
N GLU A 154 13.90 -3.61 -31.46
CA GLU A 154 14.55 -4.86 -31.03
C GLU A 154 13.59 -6.06 -31.09
N ALA A 155 12.31 -5.85 -30.80
CA ALA A 155 11.26 -6.84 -30.96
C ALA A 155 11.01 -7.21 -32.43
N ALA A 156 11.06 -6.23 -33.34
CA ALA A 156 10.93 -6.48 -34.77
C ALA A 156 12.11 -7.28 -35.33
N GLU A 157 13.33 -7.08 -34.79
CA GLU A 157 14.51 -7.87 -35.17
C GLU A 157 14.43 -9.32 -34.66
N ARG A 158 13.97 -9.53 -33.43
CA ARG A 158 13.83 -10.89 -32.85
C ARG A 158 12.52 -11.58 -33.18
N ALA A 159 11.59 -10.94 -33.91
CA ALA A 159 10.26 -11.49 -34.19
C ALA A 159 10.29 -12.91 -34.81
N GLY A 160 11.31 -13.20 -35.63
CA GLY A 160 11.51 -14.52 -36.25
C GLY A 160 11.78 -15.65 -35.25
N GLU A 161 12.43 -15.35 -34.13
CA GLU A 161 12.78 -16.30 -33.06
C GLU A 161 11.58 -16.65 -32.17
N PHE A 162 10.59 -15.75 -32.08
CA PHE A 162 9.39 -15.91 -31.24
C PHE A 162 8.17 -16.48 -31.99
N THR A 163 8.37 -16.98 -33.20
CA THR A 163 7.31 -17.71 -33.93
C THR A 163 7.05 -19.07 -33.27
N GLU A 164 5.82 -19.61 -33.37
CA GLU A 164 5.49 -20.90 -32.76
C GLU A 164 6.40 -22.03 -33.27
N ALA A 165 6.71 -22.00 -34.56
CA ALA A 165 7.63 -22.94 -35.19
C ALA A 165 9.04 -22.81 -34.61
N ALA A 166 9.57 -21.59 -34.46
CA ALA A 166 10.91 -21.37 -33.92
C ALA A 166 11.02 -21.77 -32.43
N MET A 167 9.98 -21.50 -31.63
CA MET A 167 9.92 -21.95 -30.24
C MET A 167 9.90 -23.49 -30.11
N MET A 168 9.36 -24.18 -31.12
CA MET A 168 9.33 -25.64 -31.21
C MET A 168 10.63 -26.23 -31.82
N GLY A 169 11.66 -25.41 -32.02
CA GLY A 169 12.97 -25.83 -32.52
C GLY A 169 13.11 -25.85 -34.05
N ALA A 170 12.12 -25.31 -34.78
CA ALA A 170 12.25 -25.06 -36.21
C ALA A 170 13.12 -23.82 -36.46
N MET A 171 13.48 -23.62 -37.73
CA MET A 171 14.27 -22.47 -38.15
C MET A 171 13.49 -21.16 -37.98
N PRO A 172 14.11 -20.09 -37.48
CA PRO A 172 13.45 -18.80 -37.38
C PRO A 172 13.13 -18.24 -38.77
N LEU A 173 11.95 -17.65 -38.88
CA LEU A 173 11.51 -16.99 -40.11
C LEU A 173 12.08 -15.58 -40.15
N TYR A 174 12.90 -15.26 -41.16
CA TYR A 174 13.54 -13.95 -41.27
C TYR A 174 13.06 -13.22 -42.51
N VAL A 175 12.40 -12.08 -42.30
CA VAL A 175 11.89 -11.23 -43.38
C VAL A 175 12.34 -9.79 -43.12
N PRO A 176 13.42 -9.30 -43.76
CA PRO A 176 13.92 -7.94 -43.56
C PRO A 176 12.87 -6.85 -43.86
N GLU A 177 11.99 -7.11 -44.82
CA GLU A 177 10.97 -6.15 -45.26
C GLU A 177 9.87 -5.96 -44.20
N PHE A 178 9.67 -6.94 -43.32
CA PHE A 178 8.69 -6.85 -42.22
C PHE A 178 9.04 -5.72 -41.25
N GLN A 179 10.32 -5.58 -40.89
CA GLN A 179 10.77 -4.50 -39.99
C GLN A 179 10.47 -3.12 -40.55
N LYS A 180 10.66 -2.92 -41.87
CA LYS A 180 10.42 -1.63 -42.53
C LYS A 180 8.94 -1.21 -42.51
N ILE A 181 8.01 -2.16 -42.43
CA ILE A 181 6.56 -1.90 -42.42
C ILE A 181 6.04 -1.74 -40.98
N VAL A 182 6.52 -2.58 -40.06
CA VAL A 182 6.03 -2.62 -38.67
C VAL A 182 6.57 -1.46 -37.85
N VAL A 183 7.85 -1.10 -37.99
CA VAL A 183 8.47 -0.04 -37.17
C VAL A 183 7.79 1.33 -37.35
N PRO A 184 7.48 1.80 -38.58
CA PRO A 184 6.74 3.05 -38.77
C PRO A 184 5.34 3.00 -38.17
N SER A 185 4.62 1.87 -38.35
CA SER A 185 3.28 1.68 -37.80
C SER A 185 3.28 1.73 -36.26
N ALA A 186 4.26 1.08 -35.63
CA ALA A 186 4.48 1.15 -34.19
C ALA A 186 4.87 2.56 -33.72
N THR A 187 5.68 3.28 -34.51
CA THR A 187 6.10 4.66 -34.19
C THR A 187 4.89 5.60 -34.15
N THR A 188 3.99 5.52 -35.13
CA THR A 188 2.76 6.33 -35.16
C THR A 188 1.89 6.05 -33.94
N ALA A 189 1.60 4.77 -33.65
CA ALA A 189 0.78 4.39 -32.49
C ALA A 189 1.40 4.85 -31.15
N LEU A 190 2.70 4.64 -30.96
CA LEU A 190 3.40 5.10 -29.75
C LEU A 190 3.42 6.63 -29.63
N SER A 191 3.44 7.36 -30.75
CA SER A 191 3.45 8.82 -30.74
C SER A 191 2.12 9.42 -30.29
N GLU A 192 1.00 8.79 -30.67
CA GLU A 192 -0.34 9.15 -30.21
C GLU A 192 -0.47 8.93 -28.71
N TRP A 193 -0.05 7.77 -28.21
CA TRP A 193 -0.06 7.46 -26.77
C TRP A 193 0.85 8.38 -25.96
N ARG A 194 1.99 8.82 -26.52
CA ARG A 194 2.87 9.79 -25.87
C ARG A 194 2.16 11.13 -25.66
N LEU A 195 1.45 11.63 -26.68
CA LEU A 195 0.73 12.91 -26.59
C LEU A 195 -0.41 12.84 -25.56
N GLU A 196 -1.12 11.71 -25.51
CA GLU A 196 -2.17 11.47 -24.51
C GLU A 196 -1.60 11.39 -23.09
N ALA A 197 -0.49 10.67 -22.90
CA ALA A 197 0.22 10.57 -21.62
C ALA A 197 0.73 11.94 -21.15
N GLU A 198 1.33 12.73 -22.04
CA GLU A 198 1.82 14.08 -21.73
C GLU A 198 0.67 14.99 -21.27
N LYS A 199 -0.47 14.96 -21.98
CA LYS A 199 -1.67 15.71 -21.60
C LYS A 199 -2.20 15.29 -20.23
N MET A 200 -2.28 13.99 -19.96
CA MET A 200 -2.74 13.45 -18.68
C MET A 200 -1.81 13.86 -17.53
N SER A 201 -0.50 13.73 -17.72
CA SER A 201 0.49 14.13 -16.71
C SER A 201 0.45 15.64 -16.43
N LEU A 202 0.29 16.47 -17.46
CA LEU A 202 0.14 17.92 -17.28
C LEU A 202 -1.15 18.27 -16.54
N MET A 203 -2.25 17.56 -16.81
CA MET A 203 -3.51 17.76 -16.10
C MET A 203 -3.37 17.45 -14.60
N LEU A 204 -2.63 16.39 -14.23
CA LEU A 204 -2.34 16.07 -12.84
C LEU A 204 -1.56 17.21 -12.14
N VAL A 205 -0.48 17.70 -12.77
CA VAL A 205 0.30 18.81 -12.20
C VAL A 205 -0.55 20.08 -12.04
N ASN A 206 -1.41 20.38 -13.02
CA ASN A 206 -2.32 21.53 -12.96
C ASN A 206 -3.38 21.39 -11.85
N MET A 207 -3.86 20.17 -11.58
CA MET A 207 -4.78 19.92 -10.48
C MET A 207 -4.08 20.13 -9.13
N GLU A 208 -2.87 19.64 -8.95
CA GLU A 208 -2.07 19.86 -7.74
C GLU A 208 -1.79 21.34 -7.49
N ARG A 209 -1.47 22.10 -8.55
CA ARG A 209 -1.31 23.57 -8.48
C ARG A 209 -2.54 24.27 -7.93
N SER A 210 -3.73 23.80 -8.31
CA SER A 210 -5.00 24.41 -7.93
C SER A 210 -5.48 23.99 -6.53
N PHE A 211 -5.01 22.85 -6.01
CA PHE A 211 -5.51 22.22 -4.78
C PHE A 211 -4.65 22.48 -3.54
N LEU A 212 -3.95 23.61 -3.48
CA LEU A 212 -3.15 23.97 -2.32
C LEU A 212 -4.04 24.33 -1.11
N THR A 213 -4.33 23.36 -0.24
CA THR A 213 -5.20 23.54 0.93
C THR A 213 -4.40 23.78 2.22
N ALA A 214 -4.92 24.63 3.11
CA ALA A 214 -4.32 24.84 4.43
C ALA A 214 -4.28 23.56 5.30
N GLY A 215 -5.14 22.58 5.01
CA GLY A 215 -5.14 21.28 5.66
C GLY A 215 -3.85 20.50 5.40
N PHE A 216 -3.38 20.51 4.15
CA PHE A 216 -2.11 19.89 3.77
C PHE A 216 -0.94 20.45 4.58
N PHE A 217 -0.79 21.77 4.66
CA PHE A 217 0.31 22.39 5.41
C PHE A 217 0.25 22.10 6.91
N ARG A 218 -0.94 22.12 7.52
CA ARG A 218 -1.11 21.74 8.94
C ARG A 218 -0.71 20.28 9.19
N HIS A 219 -1.10 19.38 8.30
CA HIS A 219 -0.72 17.96 8.39
C HIS A 219 0.79 17.77 8.19
N ALA A 220 1.37 18.38 7.16
CA ALA A 220 2.81 18.33 6.88
C ALA A 220 3.64 18.88 8.05
N GLN A 221 3.22 20.01 8.63
CA GLN A 221 3.86 20.59 9.80
C GLN A 221 3.75 19.67 11.02
N HIS A 222 2.57 19.08 11.25
CA HIS A 222 2.39 18.12 12.33
C HIS A 222 3.27 16.88 12.16
N HIS A 223 3.33 16.31 10.95
CA HIS A 223 4.19 15.16 10.66
C HIS A 223 5.67 15.48 10.89
N ARG A 224 6.16 16.64 10.42
CA ARG A 224 7.53 17.09 10.70
C ARG A 224 7.79 17.24 12.20
N TYR A 225 6.84 17.81 12.94
CA TYR A 225 6.96 17.94 14.39
C TYR A 225 7.06 16.59 15.09
N VAL A 226 6.24 15.61 14.68
CA VAL A 226 6.28 14.24 15.24
C VAL A 226 7.63 13.57 14.96
N VAL A 227 8.14 13.66 13.73
CA VAL A 227 9.45 13.09 13.36
C VAL A 227 10.58 13.70 14.17
N VAL A 228 10.61 15.04 14.29
CA VAL A 228 11.63 15.74 15.09
C VAL A 228 11.56 15.30 16.55
N LYS A 229 10.35 15.26 17.13
CA LYS A 229 10.14 14.81 18.51
C LYS A 229 10.57 13.36 18.72
N GLN A 230 10.29 12.47 17.75
CA GLN A 230 10.72 11.07 17.81
C GLN A 230 12.24 10.94 17.70
N GLN A 231 12.87 11.74 16.84
CA GLN A 231 14.33 11.76 16.68
C GLN A 231 15.03 12.30 17.94
N GLU A 232 14.49 13.33 18.57
CA GLU A 232 14.96 13.85 19.87
C GLU A 232 14.79 12.82 20.98
N ALA A 233 13.64 12.14 21.06
CA ALA A 233 13.41 11.08 22.04
C ALA A 233 14.38 9.90 21.85
N MET A 234 14.66 9.52 20.60
CA MET A 234 15.63 8.49 20.27
C MET A 234 17.06 8.92 20.63
N ARG A 235 17.41 10.19 20.41
CA ARG A 235 18.71 10.75 20.80
C ARG A 235 18.90 10.74 22.32
N LEU A 236 17.89 11.17 23.07
CA LEU A 236 17.91 11.14 24.54
C LEU A 236 17.94 9.71 25.09
N ALA A 237 17.22 8.77 24.45
CA ALA A 237 17.28 7.35 24.81
C ALA A 237 18.67 6.75 24.54
N ALA A 238 19.30 7.09 23.41
CA ALA A 238 20.66 6.67 23.08
C ALA A 238 21.70 7.25 24.05
N GLU A 239 21.57 8.52 24.44
CA GLU A 239 22.45 9.16 25.42
C GLU A 239 22.28 8.58 26.83
N ALA A 240 21.03 8.33 27.25
CA ALA A 240 20.74 7.65 28.51
C ALA A 240 21.30 6.21 28.54
N THR A 241 21.24 5.50 27.41
CA THR A 241 21.84 4.17 27.26
C THR A 241 23.37 4.25 27.37
N ARG A 242 24.00 5.26 26.76
CA ARG A 242 25.45 5.49 26.86
C ARG A 242 25.87 5.78 28.29
N MET A 243 25.16 6.67 28.99
CA MET A 243 25.44 6.96 30.41
C MET A 243 25.23 5.74 31.32
N GLN A 244 24.27 4.86 31.02
CA GLN A 244 24.11 3.60 31.76
C GLN A 244 25.27 2.63 31.54
N LEU A 245 25.81 2.55 30.32
CA LEU A 245 27.00 1.75 30.01
C LEU A 245 28.24 2.31 30.72
N ASP A 246 28.45 3.63 30.67
CA ASP A 246 29.56 4.30 31.36
C ASP A 246 29.48 4.11 32.89
N ARG A 247 28.27 4.17 33.47
CA ARG A 247 28.05 3.93 34.90
C ARG A 247 28.32 2.47 35.29
N LYS A 248 27.97 1.51 34.43
CA LYS A 248 28.27 0.08 34.65
C LYS A 248 29.77 -0.19 34.54
N ALA A 249 30.46 0.41 33.58
CA ALA A 249 31.91 0.32 33.45
C ALA A 249 32.64 0.90 34.68
N ALA A 250 32.21 2.06 35.18
CA ALA A 250 32.79 2.67 36.38
C ALA A 250 32.54 1.85 37.67
N LEU A 251 31.43 1.13 37.76
CA LEU A 251 31.16 0.20 38.87
C LEU A 251 32.01 -1.07 38.76
N GLN A 252 32.27 -1.56 37.55
CA GLN A 252 33.10 -2.74 37.30
C GLN A 252 34.58 -2.47 37.63
N ASP A 253 35.11 -1.30 37.28
CA ASP A 253 36.48 -0.88 37.68
C ASP A 253 36.64 -0.76 39.21
N LYS A 254 35.59 -0.31 39.91
CA LYS A 254 35.60 -0.18 41.38
C LYS A 254 35.59 -1.52 42.11
N VAL A 255 35.05 -2.56 41.48
CA VAL A 255 35.06 -3.94 42.00
C VAL A 255 36.39 -4.63 41.72
N GLN A 256 37.06 -4.32 40.59
CA GLN A 256 38.37 -4.87 40.24
C GLN A 256 39.50 -4.32 41.12
N SER A 257 39.38 -3.10 41.66
CA SER A 257 40.39 -2.48 42.53
C SER A 257 40.31 -2.88 44.01
N ALA A 258 39.39 -3.79 44.38
CA ALA A 258 39.10 -4.11 45.78
C ALA A 258 39.10 -5.63 46.07
N MET A 259 40.10 -6.40 45.63
CA MET A 259 40.54 -7.65 46.29
C MET A 259 41.99 -8.05 45.92
N PRO A 260 42.79 -8.60 46.85
CA PRO A 260 44.09 -9.22 46.57
C PRO A 260 44.00 -10.71 46.19
N ASN A 261 45.03 -11.19 45.49
CA ASN A 261 45.34 -12.56 45.03
C ASN A 261 44.75 -13.73 45.84
N ASN A 262 44.13 -14.73 45.20
CA ASN A 262 44.82 -15.89 44.59
C ASN A 262 43.81 -17.01 44.17
N VAL A 263 44.29 -17.83 43.22
CA VAL A 263 43.86 -19.19 42.80
C VAL A 263 43.15 -19.31 41.46
N VAL A 264 43.89 -19.98 40.59
CA VAL A 264 43.76 -20.30 39.16
C VAL A 264 42.80 -21.46 38.92
N GLY A 265 42.06 -21.40 37.82
CA GLY A 265 41.32 -22.53 37.26
C GLY A 265 40.52 -22.15 36.01
N ASN A 266 41.22 -22.00 34.87
CA ASN A 266 40.59 -21.88 33.55
C ASN A 266 39.85 -23.17 33.17
N VAL A 267 38.71 -23.05 32.47
CA VAL A 267 38.49 -23.50 31.08
C VAL A 267 37.21 -22.84 30.53
N ALA A 268 37.34 -22.26 29.34
CA ALA A 268 36.34 -21.60 28.49
C ALA A 268 35.09 -22.46 28.21
N GLY A 269 33.91 -21.98 27.82
CA GLY A 269 33.42 -20.67 27.41
C GLY A 269 32.16 -20.89 26.57
N ASN A 270 31.11 -20.08 26.73
CA ASN A 270 30.31 -19.57 25.62
C ASN A 270 29.30 -18.51 26.07
N MET A 271 29.21 -17.45 25.26
CA MET A 271 28.42 -16.25 25.49
C MET A 271 26.91 -16.51 25.46
N ALA A 272 26.19 -16.03 26.48
CA ALA A 272 24.76 -15.77 26.39
C ALA A 272 24.56 -14.25 26.36
N SER A 273 24.13 -13.77 25.19
CA SER A 273 23.70 -12.40 24.91
C SER A 273 22.52 -12.03 25.81
N LEU A 274 22.66 -10.93 26.54
CA LEU A 274 21.65 -10.34 27.40
C LEU A 274 20.49 -9.80 26.53
N THR A 275 19.38 -10.53 26.50
CA THR A 275 18.08 -10.00 26.07
C THR A 275 17.64 -8.88 27.00
N ILE A 276 17.36 -7.71 26.42
CA ILE A 276 16.81 -6.53 27.10
C ILE A 276 15.34 -6.83 27.48
N GLU A 277 15.08 -6.99 28.78
CA GLU A 277 13.72 -6.95 29.33
C GLU A 277 13.20 -5.50 29.31
N GLY A 278 12.31 -5.23 28.36
CA GLY A 278 11.36 -4.12 28.39
C GLY A 278 9.95 -4.68 28.35
N ALA A 279 9.57 -5.49 29.34
CA ALA A 279 8.25 -6.09 29.45
C ALA A 279 7.25 -5.07 30.02
N TYR A 280 6.42 -4.52 29.15
CA TYR A 280 5.18 -3.84 29.54
C TYR A 280 4.28 -4.88 30.22
N LYS A 281 3.85 -4.61 31.45
CA LYS A 281 2.91 -5.43 32.21
C LYS A 281 1.59 -5.58 31.44
N ALA A 282 1.40 -6.71 30.78
CA ALA A 282 0.11 -7.22 30.35
C ALA A 282 -0.18 -8.50 31.15
N LYS A 283 -0.52 -8.32 32.43
CA LYS A 283 -1.22 -9.33 33.23
C LYS A 283 -2.40 -8.62 33.85
N GLU A 284 -3.55 -9.29 33.78
CA GLU A 284 -4.89 -8.82 34.14
C GLU A 284 -5.66 -8.14 33.00
N PHE A 285 -5.91 -8.87 31.92
CA PHE A 285 -7.14 -8.68 31.15
C PHE A 285 -7.42 -9.97 30.38
N PHE A 286 -8.66 -10.47 30.43
CA PHE A 286 -9.23 -11.68 29.81
C PHE A 286 -9.20 -13.00 30.64
N PRO A 287 -10.38 -13.60 30.91
CA PRO A 287 -10.49 -14.97 31.38
C PRO A 287 -10.31 -15.98 30.23
N SER A 288 -9.83 -17.17 30.57
CA SER A 288 -9.52 -18.29 29.69
C SER A 288 -10.74 -18.77 28.88
N PHE A 289 -10.66 -18.73 27.55
CA PHE A 289 -11.62 -19.42 26.67
C PHE A 289 -11.12 -20.84 26.38
N GLY A 290 -11.80 -21.82 26.97
CA GLY A 290 -11.60 -23.24 26.68
C GLY A 290 -12.19 -23.62 25.33
N SER A 291 -11.41 -24.39 24.57
CA SER A 291 -11.83 -25.09 23.36
C SER A 291 -12.71 -26.30 23.72
N SER A 292 -13.93 -26.40 23.18
CA SER A 292 -14.62 -27.68 23.05
C SER A 292 -15.28 -27.81 21.68
N SER A 293 -14.72 -28.72 20.89
CA SER A 293 -15.39 -29.38 19.78
C SER A 293 -16.05 -30.66 20.29
N SER A 294 -17.35 -30.83 20.09
CA SER A 294 -17.96 -32.16 19.88
C SER A 294 -19.40 -32.05 19.38
N ALA A 295 -19.78 -33.07 18.61
CA ALA A 295 -20.97 -33.16 17.81
C ALA A 295 -22.18 -33.79 18.54
N ALA A 296 -23.36 -33.46 18.01
CA ALA A 296 -24.56 -34.29 17.84
C ALA A 296 -25.51 -34.60 19.02
N THR A 297 -26.80 -34.56 18.64
CA THR A 297 -28.00 -35.26 19.15
C THR A 297 -28.87 -34.56 20.22
N GLY A 298 -30.13 -34.25 19.87
CA GLY A 298 -31.24 -34.00 20.83
C GLY A 298 -31.95 -35.30 21.24
N PRO A 299 -33.20 -35.32 21.77
CA PRO A 299 -34.14 -34.21 22.09
C PRO A 299 -34.88 -34.32 23.47
N GLY A 300 -35.63 -33.27 23.86
CA GLY A 300 -36.95 -33.42 24.54
C GLY A 300 -37.13 -33.08 26.04
N ALA A 301 -38.18 -32.28 26.29
CA ALA A 301 -39.12 -32.27 27.43
C ALA A 301 -38.91 -31.36 28.69
N ASP A 302 -39.83 -30.38 28.78
CA ASP A 302 -40.72 -30.00 29.89
C ASP A 302 -40.25 -29.20 31.13
N GLY A 303 -40.99 -28.11 31.38
CA GLY A 303 -41.74 -27.96 32.65
C GLY A 303 -41.28 -26.94 33.69
N SER A 304 -41.75 -25.69 33.54
CA SER A 304 -42.32 -24.77 34.58
C SER A 304 -41.74 -24.71 36.02
N GLY A 305 -41.45 -23.49 36.47
CA GLY A 305 -41.44 -23.14 37.91
C GLY A 305 -40.86 -21.76 38.22
N ALA A 306 -41.73 -20.79 38.54
CA ALA A 306 -41.38 -19.42 38.92
C ALA A 306 -40.81 -19.32 40.34
N SER A 307 -39.85 -18.40 40.57
CA SER A 307 -39.95 -17.27 41.53
C SER A 307 -38.59 -16.76 42.04
N ALA A 308 -38.56 -15.43 42.23
CA ALA A 308 -37.73 -14.65 43.15
C ALA A 308 -36.22 -14.46 42.89
N SER A 309 -35.93 -13.28 42.31
CA SER A 309 -35.00 -12.26 42.82
C SER A 309 -33.92 -12.73 43.81
N ALA A 310 -32.72 -12.95 43.27
CA ALA A 310 -31.46 -12.76 43.99
C ALA A 310 -30.52 -11.92 43.12
N THR A 311 -30.21 -10.73 43.61
CA THR A 311 -29.13 -9.86 43.16
C THR A 311 -27.85 -10.65 42.90
N LYS A 312 -27.42 -10.71 41.64
CA LYS A 312 -26.08 -11.17 41.24
C LYS A 312 -25.43 -10.14 40.33
N ALA A 313 -24.23 -9.73 40.71
CA ALA A 313 -23.31 -8.94 39.89
C ALA A 313 -23.09 -9.63 38.53
N PRO A 314 -22.97 -8.88 37.42
CA PRO A 314 -22.86 -9.48 36.11
C PRO A 314 -21.51 -10.15 35.95
N THR A 315 -21.52 -11.47 35.83
CA THR A 315 -20.38 -12.27 35.39
C THR A 315 -20.07 -11.95 33.93
N SER A 316 -18.83 -11.57 33.67
CA SER A 316 -18.27 -10.89 32.50
C SER A 316 -18.14 -11.76 31.23
N ALA A 317 -19.19 -12.46 30.81
CA ALA A 317 -19.18 -13.28 29.59
C ALA A 317 -19.87 -12.59 28.40
N ASP A 318 -20.91 -11.78 28.64
CA ASP A 318 -21.69 -11.14 27.57
C ASP A 318 -21.11 -9.81 27.06
N ASP A 319 -20.05 -9.33 27.70
CA ASP A 319 -19.41 -8.04 27.42
C ASP A 319 -18.55 -8.07 26.14
N PHE A 320 -18.10 -9.25 25.73
CA PHE A 320 -17.25 -9.42 24.56
C PHE A 320 -18.02 -10.08 23.42
N ILE A 321 -17.84 -9.59 22.20
CA ILE A 321 -18.21 -10.30 20.98
C ILE A 321 -16.96 -10.51 20.14
N ALA A 322 -16.77 -11.74 19.66
CA ALA A 322 -15.60 -12.12 18.89
C ALA A 322 -15.99 -12.88 17.63
N GLY A 323 -15.25 -12.67 16.54
CA GLY A 323 -15.61 -13.22 15.24
C GLY A 323 -14.61 -12.88 14.15
N TYR A 324 -14.69 -13.62 13.04
CA TYR A 324 -13.87 -13.34 11.86
C TYR A 324 -14.54 -12.33 10.95
N PHE A 325 -13.74 -11.42 10.43
CA PHE A 325 -14.13 -10.52 9.35
C PHE A 325 -13.01 -10.41 8.34
N ASP A 326 -13.39 -10.19 7.09
CA ASP A 326 -12.45 -9.78 6.06
C ASP A 326 -12.26 -8.27 6.15
N LYS A 327 -11.06 -7.87 6.54
CA LYS A 327 -10.66 -6.47 6.61
C LYS A 327 -10.14 -6.02 5.24
N CYS A 328 -10.63 -4.90 4.73
CA CYS A 328 -10.05 -4.27 3.56
C CYS A 328 -8.68 -3.64 3.91
N GLN A 329 -7.65 -3.98 3.16
CA GLN A 329 -6.38 -3.27 3.19
C GLN A 329 -6.53 -2.01 2.34
N SER A 330 -6.61 -0.84 2.98
CA SER A 330 -6.51 0.44 2.29
C SER A 330 -5.04 0.87 2.31
N ASP A 331 -4.42 0.97 1.14
CA ASP A 331 -3.21 1.77 0.99
C ASP A 331 -3.72 3.20 0.76
N GLU A 332 -3.73 4.04 1.80
CA GLU A 332 -4.11 5.47 1.72
C GLU A 332 -3.15 6.32 0.86
N SER A 333 -2.29 5.69 0.06
CA SER A 333 -1.54 6.36 -1.01
C SER A 333 -2.31 6.41 -2.33
N SER A 334 -3.50 5.78 -2.45
CA SER A 334 -4.27 5.75 -3.69
C SER A 334 -5.44 6.74 -3.70
N LEU A 335 -5.13 8.04 -3.74
CA LEU A 335 -6.05 9.01 -4.37
C LEU A 335 -6.07 8.88 -5.91
N THR A 336 -5.35 7.93 -6.49
CA THR A 336 -5.12 7.81 -7.94
C THR A 336 -5.55 6.50 -8.59
N SER A 337 -6.11 5.53 -7.86
CA SER A 337 -6.39 4.22 -8.46
C SER A 337 -7.89 4.03 -8.73
N PHE A 338 -8.35 4.53 -9.86
CA PHE A 338 -9.73 4.36 -10.37
C PHE A 338 -10.06 2.89 -10.78
N LEU A 339 -9.23 1.91 -10.39
CA LEU A 339 -9.36 0.48 -10.69
C LEU A 339 -8.97 -0.45 -9.51
N ASP A 340 -9.02 0.01 -8.25
CA ASP A 340 -8.59 -0.82 -7.11
C ASP A 340 -9.57 -1.97 -6.78
N THR A 341 -9.09 -3.19 -6.99
CA THR A 341 -9.67 -4.42 -6.44
C THR A 341 -9.39 -4.46 -4.95
N PHE A 342 -10.43 -4.41 -4.11
CA PHE A 342 -10.31 -4.53 -2.66
C PHE A 342 -9.46 -5.75 -2.26
N LYS A 343 -8.27 -5.53 -1.68
CA LYS A 343 -7.45 -6.60 -1.11
C LYS A 343 -7.97 -6.94 0.29
N TRP A 344 -8.68 -8.06 0.39
CA TRP A 344 -9.30 -8.53 1.63
C TRP A 344 -8.34 -9.42 2.44
N GLN A 345 -8.25 -9.18 3.74
CA GLN A 345 -7.50 -10.02 4.68
C GLN A 345 -8.41 -10.50 5.80
N ARG A 346 -8.53 -11.83 5.96
CA ARG A 346 -9.26 -12.43 7.07
C ARG A 346 -8.53 -12.16 8.39
N ARG A 347 -9.22 -11.53 9.34
CA ARG A 347 -8.70 -11.18 10.68
C ARG A 347 -9.71 -11.56 11.75
N PHE A 348 -9.21 -11.83 12.94
CA PHE A 348 -10.05 -12.13 14.10
C PHE A 348 -10.27 -10.85 14.91
N PHE A 349 -11.52 -10.50 15.16
CA PHE A 349 -11.91 -9.29 15.87
C PHE A 349 -12.52 -9.63 17.22
N VAL A 350 -12.22 -8.82 18.22
CA VAL A 350 -12.81 -8.88 19.57
C VAL A 350 -13.25 -7.48 19.95
N PHE A 351 -14.55 -7.28 20.12
CA PHE A 351 -15.11 -6.03 20.59
C PHE A 351 -15.49 -6.16 22.06
N SER A 352 -14.96 -5.27 22.89
CA SER A 352 -15.38 -5.09 24.28
C SER A 352 -16.38 -3.97 24.36
N GLU A 353 -17.58 -4.27 24.84
CA GLU A 353 -18.64 -3.29 24.91
C GLU A 353 -18.46 -2.32 26.08
N SER A 354 -18.04 -2.81 27.24
CA SER A 354 -17.73 -2.00 28.42
C SER A 354 -16.59 -1.02 28.17
N GLN A 355 -15.55 -1.45 27.46
CA GLN A 355 -14.42 -0.60 27.10
C GLN A 355 -14.69 0.25 25.86
N ARG A 356 -15.67 -0.14 25.03
CA ARG A 356 -15.96 0.46 23.72
C ARG A 356 -14.75 0.41 22.78
N VAL A 357 -13.90 -0.59 22.93
CA VAL A 357 -12.70 -0.77 22.11
C VAL A 357 -12.82 -2.05 21.30
N LEU A 358 -12.49 -1.95 20.01
CA LEU A 358 -12.40 -3.06 19.08
C LEU A 358 -10.93 -3.42 18.86
N TYR A 359 -10.58 -4.67 19.14
CA TYR A 359 -9.26 -5.24 18.94
C TYR A 359 -9.27 -6.19 17.74
N TYR A 360 -8.15 -6.27 17.01
CA TYR A 360 -8.00 -7.28 15.97
C TYR A 360 -6.63 -7.98 15.96
N PHE A 361 -6.65 -9.24 15.54
CA PHE A 361 -5.57 -10.21 15.60
C PHE A 361 -5.42 -10.95 14.27
N LYS A 362 -4.30 -11.64 14.05
CA LYS A 362 -4.11 -12.49 12.87
C LYS A 362 -4.90 -13.79 13.01
N SER A 363 -4.84 -14.44 14.16
CA SER A 363 -5.62 -15.62 14.52
C SER A 363 -6.14 -15.50 15.96
N PRO A 364 -7.17 -16.25 16.36
CA PRO A 364 -7.68 -16.28 17.74
C PRO A 364 -6.62 -16.76 18.75
N GLU A 365 -5.68 -17.60 18.31
CA GLU A 365 -4.54 -18.04 19.15
C GLU A 365 -3.60 -16.89 19.54
N ASP A 366 -3.60 -15.79 18.77
CA ASP A 366 -2.78 -14.63 19.06
C ASP A 366 -3.38 -13.74 20.15
N VAL A 367 -4.64 -13.96 20.57
CA VAL A 367 -5.30 -13.18 21.63
C VAL A 367 -4.57 -13.34 22.97
N THR A 368 -4.01 -14.51 23.26
CA THR A 368 -3.29 -14.80 24.50
C THR A 368 -1.80 -14.46 24.44
N LYS A 369 -1.28 -14.10 23.25
CA LYS A 369 0.13 -13.78 23.05
C LYS A 369 0.40 -12.29 23.32
N PRO A 370 1.48 -11.93 24.04
CA PRO A 370 1.76 -10.54 24.40
C PRO A 370 1.98 -9.61 23.19
N ASN A 371 2.47 -10.14 22.06
CA ASN A 371 2.68 -9.40 20.81
C ASN A 371 1.66 -9.76 19.71
N GLY A 372 0.54 -10.37 20.08
CA GLY A 372 -0.47 -10.84 19.13
C GLY A 372 -1.39 -9.73 18.59
N LEU A 373 -1.55 -8.64 19.34
CA LEU A 373 -2.42 -7.53 18.97
C LEU A 373 -1.91 -6.84 17.70
N LYS A 374 -2.77 -6.76 16.67
CA LYS A 374 -2.42 -6.09 15.41
C LYS A 374 -2.93 -4.66 15.33
N GLY A 375 -4.01 -4.34 16.04
CA GLY A 375 -4.43 -2.96 16.24
C GLY A 375 -5.70 -2.87 17.09
N GLN A 376 -5.96 -1.65 17.55
CA GLN A 376 -7.10 -1.30 18.38
C GLN A 376 -7.83 -0.10 17.78
N VAL A 377 -9.14 -0.03 17.99
CA VAL A 377 -10.03 1.04 17.51
C VAL A 377 -10.87 1.50 18.69
N ASN A 378 -10.83 2.79 19.03
CA ASN A 378 -11.74 3.34 20.02
C ASN A 378 -13.09 3.61 19.35
N VAL A 379 -14.07 2.74 19.55
CA VAL A 379 -15.38 2.83 18.89
C VAL A 379 -16.20 4.01 19.42
N ALA A 380 -15.93 4.46 20.65
CA ALA A 380 -16.59 5.63 21.24
C ALA A 380 -16.38 6.92 20.41
N ASP A 381 -15.22 7.05 19.77
CA ASP A 381 -14.85 8.20 18.94
C ASP A 381 -15.15 7.97 17.45
N CYS A 382 -15.83 6.88 17.12
CA CYS A 382 -16.13 6.48 15.75
C CYS A 382 -17.62 6.59 15.40
N VAL A 383 -17.91 6.68 14.11
CA VAL A 383 -19.21 6.53 13.47
C VAL A 383 -19.23 5.20 12.73
N VAL A 384 -20.29 4.43 12.93
CA VAL A 384 -20.46 3.08 12.35
C VAL A 384 -21.54 3.11 11.27
N GLU A 385 -21.12 2.93 10.03
CA GLU A 385 -21.95 3.00 8.82
C GLU A 385 -22.20 1.61 8.23
N ASP A 386 -23.41 1.42 7.70
CA ASP A 386 -23.77 0.26 6.90
C ASP A 386 -23.48 0.55 5.43
N LEU A 387 -22.71 -0.29 4.73
CA LEU A 387 -22.37 -0.09 3.32
C LEU A 387 -23.17 -1.01 2.39
N ASP A 388 -23.57 -0.47 1.23
CA ASP A 388 -24.07 -1.24 0.09
C ASP A 388 -22.93 -1.89 -0.73
N GLU A 389 -23.26 -2.72 -1.73
CA GLU A 389 -22.27 -3.36 -2.62
C GLU A 389 -21.35 -2.37 -3.35
N LYS A 390 -21.79 -1.11 -3.50
CA LYS A 390 -21.06 -0.04 -4.19
C LYS A 390 -20.22 0.81 -3.23
N GLY A 391 -20.22 0.50 -1.92
CA GLY A 391 -19.44 1.19 -0.90
C GLY A 391 -20.05 2.51 -0.39
N ASN A 392 -21.33 2.76 -0.68
CA ASN A 392 -22.05 3.95 -0.21
C ASN A 392 -22.71 3.69 1.15
N PRO A 393 -22.73 4.69 2.06
CA PRO A 393 -23.40 4.57 3.35
C PRO A 393 -24.92 4.57 3.20
N LYS A 394 -25.60 3.61 3.83
CA LYS A 394 -27.07 3.60 3.91
C LYS A 394 -27.56 4.60 4.98
N PRO A 395 -28.61 5.39 4.70
CA PRO A 395 -29.27 6.18 5.72
C PRO A 395 -29.87 5.28 6.81
N ALA A 396 -29.79 5.71 8.07
CA ALA A 396 -30.43 5.00 9.17
C ALA A 396 -31.94 4.89 8.90
N ILE A 397 -32.48 3.67 8.99
CA ILE A 397 -33.91 3.40 8.79
C ILE A 397 -34.69 4.20 9.84
N MET A 398 -35.39 5.26 9.41
CA MET A 398 -36.52 5.80 10.17
C MET A 398 -37.64 4.76 10.15
N ALA A 399 -38.35 4.63 11.28
CA ALA A 399 -39.51 3.76 11.40
C ALA A 399 -40.54 4.07 10.29
N GLY A 400 -40.73 3.16 9.33
CA GLY A 400 -41.80 3.26 8.32
C GLY A 400 -41.47 2.99 6.85
N ALA A 401 -40.27 2.49 6.48
CA ALA A 401 -39.91 2.17 5.09
C ALA A 401 -39.88 0.64 4.83
N PRO A 402 -40.08 0.19 3.57
CA PRO A 402 -40.64 -1.12 3.24
C PRO A 402 -39.70 -2.30 3.54
N VAL A 403 -40.33 -3.47 3.74
CA VAL A 403 -39.74 -4.76 4.07
C VAL A 403 -38.53 -5.07 3.15
N PRO A 404 -37.37 -5.47 3.70
CA PRO A 404 -36.16 -5.73 2.91
C PRO A 404 -36.37 -6.89 1.94
N ASN A 405 -35.97 -6.70 0.68
CA ASN A 405 -36.06 -7.71 -0.37
C ASN A 405 -35.07 -8.87 -0.09
N PRO A 406 -35.49 -10.14 -0.27
CA PRO A 406 -34.67 -11.33 0.02
C PRO A 406 -33.47 -11.54 -0.93
N THR A 407 -33.27 -10.65 -1.90
CA THR A 407 -32.14 -10.61 -2.83
C THR A 407 -30.91 -9.86 -2.29
N ASP A 408 -31.01 -9.18 -1.14
CA ASP A 408 -29.92 -8.38 -0.53
C ASP A 408 -28.80 -9.22 0.15
N LYS A 409 -28.72 -10.53 -0.14
CA LYS A 409 -27.79 -11.49 0.49
C LYS A 409 -26.30 -11.17 0.32
N ASN A 410 -25.96 -10.24 -0.54
CA ASN A 410 -24.58 -9.85 -0.85
C ASN A 410 -24.10 -8.61 -0.06
N GLN A 411 -24.95 -8.01 0.77
CA GLN A 411 -24.64 -6.75 1.46
C GLN A 411 -24.00 -7.01 2.83
N LEU A 412 -22.72 -7.37 2.84
CA LEU A 412 -22.03 -7.85 4.05
C LEU A 412 -21.02 -6.86 4.64
N MET A 413 -20.98 -5.61 4.16
CA MET A 413 -19.95 -4.63 4.55
C MET A 413 -20.40 -3.67 5.66
N ILE A 414 -19.46 -3.35 6.57
CA ILE A 414 -19.57 -2.38 7.66
C ILE A 414 -18.36 -1.44 7.58
N ARG A 415 -18.57 -0.14 7.73
CA ARG A 415 -17.47 0.85 7.82
C ARG A 415 -17.47 1.50 9.20
N ILE A 416 -16.29 1.55 9.81
CA ILE A 416 -16.04 2.27 11.07
C ILE A 416 -15.09 3.41 10.74
N ARG A 417 -15.55 4.66 10.93
CA ARG A 417 -14.78 5.89 10.68
C ARG A 417 -14.66 6.70 11.94
N HIS A 418 -13.58 7.46 12.11
CA HIS A 418 -13.50 8.41 13.21
C HIS A 418 -14.53 9.56 13.03
N LYS A 419 -15.13 10.05 14.13
CA LYS A 419 -16.10 11.18 14.13
C LYS A 419 -15.49 12.43 13.49
N ASP A 420 -14.26 12.75 13.87
CA ASP A 420 -13.45 13.79 13.21
C ASP A 420 -12.77 13.26 11.94
N PRO A 421 -13.00 13.85 10.76
CA PRO A 421 -12.36 13.45 9.50
C PRO A 421 -10.83 13.65 9.45
N ARG A 422 -10.23 14.27 10.47
CA ARG A 422 -8.79 14.57 10.56
C ARG A 422 -8.04 13.67 11.54
N SER A 423 -8.78 12.88 12.31
CA SER A 423 -8.22 11.95 13.28
C SER A 423 -8.30 10.52 12.71
N ASN A 424 -7.53 9.62 13.30
CA ASN A 424 -7.39 8.26 12.80
C ASN A 424 -8.24 7.32 13.67
N ALA A 425 -9.00 6.43 13.03
CA ALA A 425 -9.72 5.38 13.74
C ALA A 425 -8.77 4.24 14.13
N VAL A 426 -7.85 3.87 13.24
CA VAL A 426 -6.97 2.70 13.43
C VAL A 426 -5.59 2.99 12.85
N LYS A 427 -4.56 3.03 13.70
CA LYS A 427 -3.19 3.35 13.29
C LYS A 427 -3.15 4.66 12.48
N ASP A 428 -2.79 4.57 11.21
CA ASP A 428 -2.62 5.71 10.29
C ASP A 428 -3.86 5.94 9.42
N HIS A 429 -4.94 5.17 9.60
CA HIS A 429 -6.15 5.25 8.76
C HIS A 429 -7.32 5.89 9.49
N ASN A 430 -8.03 6.78 8.79
CA ASN A 430 -9.29 7.39 9.27
C ASN A 430 -10.44 6.37 9.35
N ALA A 431 -10.43 5.36 8.48
CA ALA A 431 -11.53 4.40 8.32
C ALA A 431 -11.03 2.95 8.29
N ILE A 432 -11.88 2.02 8.73
CA ILE A 432 -11.73 0.59 8.48
C ILE A 432 -13.03 0.03 7.89
N ILE A 433 -12.89 -0.77 6.83
CA ILE A 433 -14.00 -1.46 6.18
C ILE A 433 -13.87 -2.96 6.47
N LEU A 434 -14.95 -3.54 6.96
CA LEU A 434 -15.07 -4.94 7.36
C LEU A 434 -16.16 -5.62 6.53
N ARG A 435 -15.91 -6.83 6.06
CA ARG A 435 -16.89 -7.70 5.40
C ARG A 435 -17.18 -8.91 6.29
N ALA A 436 -18.46 -9.10 6.61
CA ALA A 436 -18.96 -10.23 7.39
C ALA A 436 -19.12 -11.49 6.52
N ASP A 437 -19.12 -12.66 7.15
CA ASP A 437 -19.41 -13.92 6.44
C ASP A 437 -20.93 -14.06 6.14
N ASN A 438 -21.80 -13.68 7.10
CA ASN A 438 -23.26 -13.83 7.02
C ASN A 438 -24.01 -12.54 7.43
N PHE A 439 -25.25 -12.41 6.95
CA PHE A 439 -26.13 -11.27 7.25
C PHE A 439 -26.47 -11.15 8.75
N ASP A 440 -26.71 -12.27 9.43
CA ASP A 440 -27.02 -12.29 10.87
C ASP A 440 -25.83 -11.80 11.71
N THR A 441 -24.61 -12.24 11.34
CA THR A 441 -23.36 -11.78 11.94
C THR A 441 -23.19 -10.28 11.75
N LYS A 442 -23.40 -9.78 10.53
CA LYS A 442 -23.36 -8.34 10.24
C LYS A 442 -24.34 -7.56 11.13
N THR A 443 -25.60 -7.98 11.19
CA THR A 443 -26.66 -7.27 11.92
C THR A 443 -26.36 -7.21 13.42
N THR A 444 -25.93 -8.33 14.00
CA THR A 444 -25.56 -8.43 15.43
C THR A 444 -24.39 -7.51 15.77
N TRP A 445 -23.34 -7.54 14.95
CA TRP A 445 -22.15 -6.70 15.15
C TRP A 445 -22.44 -5.22 14.93
N LEU A 446 -23.24 -4.87 13.92
CA LEU A 446 -23.60 -3.50 13.63
C LEU A 446 -24.42 -2.88 14.77
N LEU A 447 -25.34 -3.63 15.37
CA LEU A 447 -26.07 -3.21 16.58
C LEU A 447 -25.13 -2.97 17.76
N LYS A 448 -24.23 -3.91 18.06
CA LYS A 448 -23.28 -3.77 19.18
C LYS A 448 -22.29 -2.62 18.97
N LEU A 449 -21.76 -2.46 17.76
CA LEU A 449 -20.83 -1.39 17.43
C LEU A 449 -21.49 0.00 17.47
N ARG A 450 -22.74 0.12 16.98
CA ARG A 450 -23.51 1.38 17.12
C ARG A 450 -23.79 1.70 18.58
N ARG A 451 -24.19 0.72 19.38
CA ARG A 451 -24.39 0.88 20.83
C ARG A 451 -23.11 1.36 21.55
N GLY A 452 -21.93 0.90 21.11
CA GLY A 452 -20.64 1.37 21.61
C GLY A 452 -20.23 2.77 21.15
N ALA A 453 -20.67 3.19 19.96
CA ALA A 453 -20.38 4.51 19.37
C ALA A 453 -21.26 5.64 19.94
N ASP A 454 -22.48 5.29 20.37
CA ASP A 454 -23.41 6.23 21.00
C ASP A 454 -22.96 6.59 22.43
N PRO A 455 -23.08 7.88 22.84
CA PRO A 455 -22.76 8.29 24.20
C PRO A 455 -23.69 7.59 25.20
N MET A 456 -23.14 6.98 26.26
CA MET A 456 -23.96 6.38 27.32
C MET A 456 -24.77 7.48 28.02
N VAL A 457 -26.10 7.37 27.98
CA VAL A 457 -26.95 8.13 28.91
C VAL A 457 -26.77 7.49 30.28
N THR A 458 -26.01 8.15 31.15
CA THR A 458 -25.93 7.76 32.56
C THR A 458 -27.22 8.18 33.25
N SER A 459 -28.00 7.22 33.73
CA SER A 459 -29.14 7.47 34.61
C SER A 459 -28.63 7.91 35.98
N ALA A 460 -28.46 9.22 36.17
CA ALA A 460 -28.12 9.83 37.45
C ALA A 460 -29.12 10.93 37.83
N LYS A 461 -30.14 10.52 38.59
CA LYS A 461 -30.92 11.28 39.60
C LYS A 461 -31.28 12.74 39.32
N ASP A 462 -32.56 12.92 38.96
CA ASP A 462 -33.39 14.05 39.40
C ASP A 462 -33.40 14.14 40.93
N SER A 463 -32.81 15.20 41.49
CA SER A 463 -33.13 15.68 42.83
C SER A 463 -32.62 17.11 43.04
N LYS A 464 -33.56 18.05 43.25
CA LYS A 464 -33.40 19.47 43.66
C LYS A 464 -32.68 20.38 42.64
N ASP A 465 -33.29 21.44 42.13
CA ASP A 465 -33.74 22.57 42.95
C ASP A 465 -34.85 23.36 42.23
N LYS A 466 -36.04 23.44 42.83
CA LYS A 466 -37.11 24.38 42.44
C LYS A 466 -37.16 25.46 43.52
N GLY A 467 -36.36 26.49 43.33
CA GLY A 467 -36.42 27.77 44.05
C GLY A 467 -37.38 28.73 43.36
N ASN A 468 -38.50 28.94 44.03
CA ASN A 468 -39.62 29.82 43.74
C ASN A 468 -39.22 31.31 43.56
N HIS A 469 -39.66 31.98 42.49
CA HIS A 469 -40.03 33.39 42.59
C HIS A 469 -41.22 33.72 41.67
N LYS A 470 -42.34 34.03 42.33
CA LYS A 470 -43.57 34.59 41.77
C LYS A 470 -43.52 36.12 41.79
N ASP A 471 -44.29 36.69 40.86
CA ASP A 471 -45.06 37.94 40.90
C ASP A 471 -44.39 39.31 40.73
N LYS A 472 -44.73 39.95 39.59
CA LYS A 472 -45.49 41.22 39.39
C LYS A 472 -45.10 41.75 38.00
N GLY A 473 -45.95 41.81 36.98
CA GLY A 473 -47.26 42.45 36.94
C GLY A 473 -47.10 43.89 36.43
N ILE A 474 -47.63 44.18 35.23
CA ILE A 474 -48.32 45.42 34.79
C ILE A 474 -48.10 45.68 33.29
N SER A 475 -49.24 45.70 32.59
CA SER A 475 -49.46 46.17 31.22
C SER A 475 -49.07 47.62 31.01
N LYS A 476 -48.72 47.98 29.78
CA LYS A 476 -49.26 49.20 29.15
C LYS A 476 -49.12 49.11 27.63
N ASP A 477 -50.27 49.09 26.99
CA ASP A 477 -50.49 49.54 25.62
C ASP A 477 -49.86 50.92 25.40
N LYS A 478 -49.33 51.14 24.20
CA LYS A 478 -49.56 52.38 23.46
C LYS A 478 -49.19 52.19 21.99
N ASP A 479 -50.23 52.31 21.17
CA ASP A 479 -50.18 52.71 19.77
C ASP A 479 -49.19 53.87 19.54
N LYS A 480 -48.48 53.80 18.41
CA LYS A 480 -48.48 54.89 17.42
C LYS A 480 -47.88 54.44 16.09
N ASP A 481 -48.75 54.42 15.09
CA ASP A 481 -48.42 54.64 13.69
C ASP A 481 -47.50 55.84 13.49
N LYS A 482 -46.50 55.67 12.61
CA LYS A 482 -46.29 56.46 11.39
C LYS A 482 -44.96 56.04 10.74
N ASP A 483 -45.04 55.27 9.66
CA ASP A 483 -44.65 55.77 8.35
C ASP A 483 -45.12 54.82 7.23
N LYS A 484 -46.08 55.34 6.46
CA LYS A 484 -46.68 54.91 5.18
C LYS A 484 -47.69 53.76 5.16
#